data_AF-A0A920LY81-F1
#
_entry.id   AF-A0A920LY81-F1
#
_cell.length_a   1.000
_cell.length_b   1.000
_cell.length_c   1.000
_cell.angle_alpha   90.00
_cell.angle_beta   90.00
_cell.angle_gamma   90.00
#
_symmetry.space_group_name_H-M   'P 1'
#
loop_
_entity.id
_entity.type
_entity.pdbx_description
1 polymer ?
#
loop_
_entity_poly.entity_id
_entity_poly.type
_entity_poly.pdbx_seq_one_letter_code
_entity_poly.pdbx_strand_id
1 'polypeptide(L)'
;MDFELHEESLKDVISIIQDIFEADISKIETKKNKYFPKKKIIGISLNDIEQKLGMSIKETTLLSILKRLEIKLLKKTKSIFNFEVPSHRFDLSIKEDLIEEIARMIGYDNLPQIKSDPVSQNYETSEYDFLNAIKVFMKNKGFLEVINYSFWMQKFWKI
;
A
#
# COMPACT_ATOMS: atom_id res chain seq x y z
N MET A 1 12.79 0.70 11.19
CA MET A 1 14.24 0.51 10.99
C MET A 1 14.48 -0.99 10.97
N ASP A 2 15.23 -1.51 9.99
CA ASP A 2 15.47 -2.94 9.83
C ASP A 2 16.08 -3.56 11.10
N PHE A 3 15.34 -4.48 11.71
CA PHE A 3 15.74 -5.07 12.99
C PHE A 3 16.78 -6.20 12.84
N GLU A 4 17.00 -6.75 11.64
CA GLU A 4 18.05 -7.74 11.38
C GLU A 4 19.39 -7.08 11.05
N LEU A 5 19.34 -5.88 10.45
CA LEU A 5 20.53 -5.14 10.01
C LEU A 5 21.47 -4.74 11.15
N HIS A 6 20.96 -4.58 12.39
CA HIS A 6 21.75 -4.13 13.53
C HIS A 6 22.99 -4.98 13.80
N GLU A 7 22.89 -6.31 13.66
CA GLU A 7 24.03 -7.21 13.93
C GLU A 7 25.10 -7.14 12.84
N GLU A 8 24.69 -7.00 11.58
CA GLU A 8 25.62 -6.83 10.45
C GLU A 8 26.29 -5.48 10.49
N SER A 9 25.53 -4.39 10.62
CA SER A 9 26.10 -3.04 10.67
C SER A 9 27.08 -2.86 11.82
N LEU A 10 26.86 -3.54 12.96
CA LEU A 10 27.79 -3.49 14.08
C LEU A 10 29.12 -4.19 13.76
N LYS A 11 29.09 -5.30 13.02
CA LYS A 11 30.31 -5.97 12.55
C LYS A 11 31.05 -5.12 11.52
N ASP A 12 30.33 -4.48 10.60
CA ASP A 12 30.93 -3.62 9.58
C ASP A 12 31.65 -2.42 10.21
N VAL A 13 30.98 -1.73 11.15
CA VAL A 13 31.57 -0.61 11.88
C VAL A 13 32.79 -1.05 12.68
N ILE A 14 32.72 -2.22 13.30
CA ILE A 14 33.86 -2.80 14.03
C ILE A 14 35.04 -3.07 13.09
N SER A 15 34.80 -3.68 11.92
CA SER A 15 35.85 -3.90 10.92
C SER A 15 36.52 -2.58 10.54
N ILE A 16 35.74 -1.53 10.31
CA ILE A 16 36.25 -0.19 9.98
C ILE A 16 37.12 0.36 11.12
N ILE A 17 36.71 0.17 12.39
CA ILE A 17 37.49 0.63 13.54
C ILE A 17 38.81 -0.14 13.67
N GLN A 18 38.80 -1.46 13.45
CA GLN A 18 40.02 -2.27 13.46
C GLN A 18 41.00 -1.83 12.37
N ASP A 19 40.49 -1.59 11.17
CA ASP A 19 41.31 -1.18 10.03
C ASP A 19 41.91 0.23 10.20
N ILE A 20 41.20 1.16 10.83
CA ILE A 20 41.65 2.55 10.99
C ILE A 20 42.54 2.74 12.22
N PHE A 21 42.21 2.07 13.34
CA PHE A 21 42.82 2.34 14.64
C PHE A 21 43.67 1.19 15.17
N GLU A 22 43.83 0.09 14.42
CA GLU A 22 44.57 -1.12 14.81
C GLU A 22 44.13 -1.65 16.20
N ALA A 23 42.83 -1.51 16.51
CA ALA A 23 42.28 -1.79 17.82
C ALA A 23 41.95 -3.29 18.02
N ASP A 24 42.37 -3.86 19.16
CA ASP A 24 42.01 -5.22 19.57
C ASP A 24 40.59 -5.27 20.16
N ILE A 25 39.76 -6.17 19.65
CA ILE A 25 38.37 -6.34 20.08
C ILE A 25 38.22 -7.68 20.79
N SER A 26 37.70 -7.62 22.01
CA SER A 26 37.57 -8.79 22.90
C SER A 26 36.39 -9.69 22.54
N LYS A 27 35.16 -9.18 22.62
CA LYS A 27 33.95 -9.95 22.29
C LYS A 27 32.79 -9.06 21.88
N ILE A 28 32.10 -9.47 20.81
CA ILE A 28 30.88 -8.85 20.32
C ILE A 28 29.70 -9.69 20.78
N GLU A 29 28.77 -9.11 21.54
CA GLU A 29 27.54 -9.77 21.96
C GLU A 29 26.32 -8.90 21.63
N THR A 30 25.31 -9.50 21.01
CA THR A 30 23.99 -8.91 20.82
C THR A 30 22.96 -9.69 21.62
N LYS A 31 22.00 -8.98 22.22
CA LYS A 31 20.93 -9.59 23.03
C LYS A 31 19.58 -9.18 22.47
N LYS A 32 18.78 -10.17 22.08
CA LYS A 32 17.39 -10.00 21.64
C LYS A 32 16.48 -10.12 22.86
N ASN A 33 15.70 -9.09 23.15
CA ASN A 33 14.76 -9.11 24.26
C ASN A 33 13.43 -9.78 23.86
N LYS A 34 12.49 -9.89 24.81
CA LYS A 34 11.16 -10.48 24.57
C LYS A 34 10.33 -9.73 23.51
N TYR A 35 10.60 -8.44 23.31
CA TYR A 35 9.88 -7.58 22.36
C TYR A 35 10.53 -7.56 20.97
N PHE A 36 11.54 -8.41 20.73
CA PHE A 36 12.19 -8.48 19.44
C PHE A 36 11.18 -8.89 18.36
N PRO A 37 11.05 -8.11 17.27
CA PRO A 37 10.06 -8.38 16.23
C PRO A 37 10.34 -9.71 15.53
N LYS A 38 9.26 -10.35 15.08
CA LYS A 38 9.33 -11.61 14.32
C LYS A 38 9.07 -11.31 12.85
N LYS A 39 9.67 -12.12 11.97
CA LYS A 39 9.38 -12.05 10.55
C LYS A 39 7.91 -12.35 10.29
N LYS A 40 7.33 -11.58 9.38
CA LYS A 40 5.95 -11.77 8.93
C LYS A 40 5.93 -12.82 7.83
N ILE A 41 4.91 -13.68 7.88
CA ILE A 41 4.65 -14.69 6.86
C ILE A 41 3.30 -14.38 6.26
N ILE A 42 3.25 -14.18 4.94
CA ILE A 42 2.04 -13.84 4.22
C ILE A 42 1.72 -14.95 3.23
N GLY A 43 0.50 -15.49 3.32
CA GLY A 43 -0.02 -16.50 2.42
C GLY A 43 -0.83 -15.87 1.29
N ILE A 44 -0.53 -16.24 0.04
CA ILE A 44 -1.24 -15.77 -1.15
C ILE A 44 -1.51 -16.93 -2.12
N SER A 45 -2.64 -16.91 -2.81
CA SER A 45 -2.97 -17.84 -3.90
C SER A 45 -2.98 -17.12 -5.25
N LEU A 46 -2.84 -17.88 -6.34
CA LEU A 46 -3.01 -17.33 -7.69
C LEU A 46 -4.43 -16.77 -7.91
N ASN A 47 -5.43 -17.38 -7.27
CA ASN A 47 -6.82 -16.91 -7.33
C ASN A 47 -7.00 -15.55 -6.63
N ASP A 48 -6.30 -15.30 -5.51
CA ASP A 48 -6.33 -13.98 -4.86
C ASP A 48 -5.82 -12.87 -5.81
N ILE A 49 -4.74 -13.18 -6.55
CA ILE A 49 -4.13 -12.25 -7.50
C ILE A 49 -5.07 -12.00 -8.67
N GLU A 50 -5.66 -13.06 -9.22
CA GLU A 50 -6.60 -12.96 -10.34
C GLU A 50 -7.86 -12.17 -9.96
N GLN A 51 -8.41 -12.40 -8.76
CA GLN A 51 -9.57 -11.64 -8.28
C GLN A 51 -9.29 -10.16 -8.04
N LYS A 52 -8.08 -9.80 -7.61
CA LYS A 52 -7.72 -8.42 -7.29
C LYS A 52 -7.21 -7.64 -8.49
N LEU A 53 -6.41 -8.27 -9.35
CA LEU A 53 -5.83 -7.61 -10.53
C LEU A 53 -6.67 -7.78 -11.79
N GLY A 54 -7.63 -8.71 -11.80
CA GLY A 54 -8.43 -9.01 -12.98
C GLY A 54 -7.66 -9.72 -14.08
N MET A 55 -6.45 -10.21 -13.78
CA MET A 55 -5.60 -10.93 -14.73
C MET A 55 -5.01 -12.19 -14.09
N SER A 56 -4.95 -13.26 -14.88
CA SER A 56 -4.25 -14.48 -14.46
C SER A 56 -2.75 -14.33 -14.70
N ILE A 57 -1.94 -14.73 -13.73
CA ILE A 57 -0.48 -14.75 -13.87
C ILE A 57 0.07 -16.16 -13.69
N LYS A 58 1.16 -16.47 -14.39
CA LYS A 58 1.85 -17.75 -14.22
C LYS A 58 2.57 -17.78 -12.88
N GLU A 59 2.61 -18.96 -12.25
CA GLU A 59 3.37 -19.19 -11.02
C GLU A 59 4.85 -18.79 -11.16
N THR A 60 5.47 -19.11 -12.30
CA THR A 60 6.87 -18.75 -12.58
C THR A 60 7.09 -17.24 -12.55
N THR A 61 6.13 -16.46 -13.04
CA THR A 61 6.16 -15.00 -13.01
C THR A 61 6.03 -14.49 -11.58
N LEU A 62 5.07 -15.01 -10.81
CA LEU A 62 4.89 -14.68 -9.39
C LEU A 62 6.18 -14.89 -8.59
N LEU A 63 6.77 -16.08 -8.70
CA LEU A 63 7.99 -16.43 -7.98
C LEU A 63 9.19 -15.59 -8.43
N SER A 64 9.30 -15.28 -9.73
CA SER A 64 10.35 -14.42 -10.26
C SER A 64 10.25 -12.99 -9.71
N ILE A 65 9.05 -12.41 -9.71
CA ILE A 65 8.80 -11.05 -9.20
C ILE A 65 9.14 -10.98 -7.71
N LEU A 66 8.58 -11.86 -6.89
CA LEU A 66 8.79 -11.81 -5.44
C LEU A 66 10.24 -12.12 -5.07
N LYS A 67 10.92 -13.00 -5.81
CA LYS A 67 12.37 -13.24 -5.64
C LYS A 67 13.19 -11.98 -5.91
N ARG A 68 12.85 -11.18 -6.93
CA ARG A 68 13.53 -9.90 -7.21
C ARG A 68 13.31 -8.84 -6.14
N LEU A 69 12.23 -8.95 -5.38
CA LEU A 69 11.90 -8.09 -4.25
C LEU A 69 12.44 -8.63 -2.91
N GLU A 70 13.32 -9.64 -2.95
CA GLU A 70 13.89 -10.29 -1.75
C GLU A 70 12.85 -10.97 -0.85
N ILE A 71 11.64 -11.23 -1.39
CA ILE A 71 10.55 -11.90 -0.69
C ILE A 71 10.67 -13.40 -0.94
N LYS A 72 11.05 -14.15 0.10
CA LYS A 72 11.41 -15.57 -0.01
C LYS A 72 10.18 -16.46 0.12
N LEU A 73 10.02 -17.42 -0.80
CA LEU A 73 9.05 -18.50 -0.62
C LEU A 73 9.51 -19.46 0.48
N LEU A 74 8.71 -19.61 1.54
CA LEU A 74 8.95 -20.58 2.62
C LEU A 74 8.33 -21.94 2.31
N LYS A 75 7.06 -21.93 1.92
CA LYS A 75 6.28 -23.14 1.72
C LYS A 75 5.22 -22.94 0.65
N LYS A 76 5.19 -23.86 -0.31
CA LYS A 76 4.10 -24.00 -1.26
C LYS A 76 3.23 -25.20 -0.89
N THR A 77 1.92 -24.98 -0.84
CA THR A 77 0.89 -26.03 -0.78
C THR A 77 0.13 -26.03 -2.11
N LYS A 78 -0.82 -26.95 -2.33
CA LYS A 78 -1.56 -27.05 -3.60
C LYS A 78 -2.20 -25.72 -4.06
N SER A 79 -2.67 -24.89 -3.13
CA SER A 79 -3.39 -23.64 -3.43
C SER A 79 -2.73 -22.38 -2.90
N ILE A 80 -1.81 -22.48 -1.92
CA ILE A 80 -1.28 -21.33 -1.17
C ILE A 80 0.24 -21.32 -1.20
N PHE A 81 0.81 -20.14 -1.44
CA PHE A 81 2.23 -19.82 -1.37
C PHE A 81 2.47 -18.95 -0.13
N ASN A 82 3.32 -19.41 0.78
CA ASN A 82 3.69 -18.68 1.98
C ASN A 82 5.04 -18.01 1.76
N PHE A 83 5.06 -16.69 1.87
CA PHE A 83 6.24 -15.86 1.69
C PHE A 83 6.69 -15.25 3.01
N GLU A 84 8.00 -15.26 3.24
CA GLU A 84 8.65 -14.51 4.32
C GLU A 84 8.95 -13.09 3.83
N VAL A 85 8.44 -12.11 4.58
CA VAL A 85 8.70 -10.70 4.33
C VAL A 85 10.05 -10.31 4.95
N PRO A 86 10.94 -9.62 4.21
CA PRO A 86 12.20 -9.14 4.76
C PRO A 86 11.96 -8.09 5.84
N SER A 87 12.82 -8.04 6.84
CA SER A 87 12.67 -7.23 8.06
C SER A 87 12.64 -5.72 7.82
N HIS A 88 13.21 -5.22 6.73
CA HIS A 88 13.14 -3.82 6.34
C HIS A 88 11.79 -3.40 5.72
N ARG A 89 10.95 -4.34 5.28
CA ARG A 89 9.63 -4.08 4.66
C ARG A 89 8.51 -4.09 5.70
N PHE A 90 8.39 -3.01 6.46
CA PHE A 90 7.36 -2.86 7.51
C PHE A 90 5.95 -2.68 6.95
N ASP A 91 5.86 -2.13 5.74
CA ASP A 91 4.66 -1.88 4.96
C ASP A 91 3.93 -3.19 4.59
N LEU A 92 4.66 -4.26 4.28
CA LEU A 92 4.09 -5.55 3.92
C LEU A 92 3.55 -6.28 5.16
N SER A 93 2.22 -6.39 5.26
CA SER A 93 1.52 -6.97 6.41
C SER A 93 0.41 -7.94 6.03
N ILE A 94 -0.26 -7.71 4.90
CA ILE A 94 -1.38 -8.51 4.40
C ILE A 94 -1.14 -8.96 2.96
N LYS A 95 -1.97 -9.89 2.47
CA LYS A 95 -1.82 -10.42 1.10
C LYS A 95 -2.02 -9.34 0.04
N GLU A 96 -2.86 -8.35 0.30
CA GLU A 96 -3.13 -7.22 -0.59
C GLU A 96 -1.86 -6.39 -0.85
N ASP A 97 -0.97 -6.25 0.14
CA ASP A 97 0.29 -5.51 -0.04
C ASP A 97 1.23 -6.26 -1.01
N LEU A 98 1.28 -7.60 -0.93
CA LEU A 98 2.02 -8.41 -1.92
C LEU A 98 1.42 -8.31 -3.32
N ILE A 99 0.09 -8.21 -3.42
CA ILE A 99 -0.61 -8.04 -4.69
C ILE A 99 -0.27 -6.68 -5.31
N GLU A 100 -0.17 -5.62 -4.50
CA GLU A 100 0.26 -4.29 -4.94
C GLU A 100 1.71 -4.31 -5.45
N GLU A 101 2.62 -4.98 -4.75
CA GLU A 101 4.00 -5.17 -5.24
C GLU A 101 4.06 -5.89 -6.59
N ILE A 102 3.25 -6.93 -6.76
CA ILE A 102 3.14 -7.67 -8.02
C ILE A 102 2.60 -6.76 -9.12
N ALA A 103 1.54 -6.00 -8.83
CA ALA A 103 0.95 -5.03 -9.76
C ALA A 103 1.98 -3.96 -10.16
N ARG A 104 2.72 -3.40 -9.19
CA ARG A 104 3.75 -2.39 -9.43
C ARG A 104 4.87 -2.93 -10.32
N MET A 105 5.27 -4.18 -10.13
CA MET A 105 6.33 -4.83 -10.93
C MET A 105 5.86 -5.22 -12.34
N ILE A 106 4.58 -5.53 -12.52
CA ILE A 106 3.96 -5.72 -13.83
C ILE A 106 3.79 -4.36 -14.55
N GLY A 107 3.54 -3.30 -13.79
CA GLY A 107 3.23 -1.96 -14.29
C GLY A 107 1.72 -1.74 -14.36
N TYR A 108 1.25 -0.65 -13.74
CA TYR A 108 -0.17 -0.33 -13.66
C TYR A 108 -0.83 -0.18 -15.03
N ASP A 109 -0.10 0.32 -16.03
CA ASP A 109 -0.58 0.48 -17.40
C ASP A 109 -0.86 -0.85 -18.11
N ASN A 110 -0.27 -1.94 -17.63
CA ASN A 110 -0.46 -3.29 -18.19
C ASN A 110 -1.64 -4.04 -17.53
N LEU A 111 -2.28 -3.44 -16.53
CA LEU A 111 -3.45 -4.04 -15.88
C LEU A 111 -4.70 -3.88 -16.76
N PRO A 112 -5.60 -4.87 -16.78
CA PRO A 112 -6.83 -4.79 -17.57
C PRO A 112 -7.76 -3.69 -17.01
N GLN A 113 -8.32 -2.89 -17.92
CA GLN A 113 -9.39 -1.96 -17.57
C GLN A 113 -10.73 -2.70 -17.58
N ILE A 114 -11.14 -3.23 -16.43
CA ILE A 114 -12.41 -3.95 -16.28
C ILE A 114 -13.48 -2.94 -15.88
N LYS A 115 -14.50 -2.78 -16.72
CA LYS A 115 -15.71 -2.02 -16.35
C LYS A 115 -16.53 -2.87 -15.40
N SER A 116 -16.99 -2.26 -14.30
CA SER A 116 -17.97 -2.89 -13.43
C SER A 116 -19.28 -3.13 -14.19
N ASP A 117 -19.97 -4.21 -13.85
CA ASP A 117 -21.30 -4.47 -14.38
C ASP A 117 -22.25 -3.33 -14.00
N PRO A 118 -23.18 -2.96 -14.89
CA PRO A 118 -24.16 -1.93 -14.59
C PRO A 118 -25.01 -2.38 -13.40
N VAL A 119 -24.93 -1.64 -12.31
CA VAL A 119 -25.83 -1.83 -11.17
C VAL A 119 -27.15 -1.16 -11.52
N SER A 120 -28.25 -1.91 -11.44
CA SER A 120 -29.59 -1.32 -11.51
C SER A 120 -29.77 -0.37 -10.32
N GLN A 121 -29.85 0.93 -10.60
CA GLN A 121 -30.09 1.96 -9.59
C GLN A 121 -31.50 2.50 -9.76
N ASN A 122 -32.31 2.39 -8.72
CA ASN A 122 -33.56 3.13 -8.63
C ASN A 122 -33.21 4.54 -8.13
N TYR A 123 -33.31 5.53 -9.03
CA TYR A 123 -33.12 6.93 -8.65
C TYR A 123 -34.39 7.45 -7.98
N GLU A 124 -34.30 7.73 -6.69
CA GLU A 124 -35.30 8.54 -6.00
C GLU A 124 -34.95 10.02 -6.16
N THR A 125 -35.96 10.88 -6.29
CA THR A 125 -35.75 12.32 -6.40
C THR A 125 -35.13 12.84 -5.10
N SER A 126 -33.94 13.42 -5.21
CA SER A 126 -33.17 13.93 -4.08
C SER A 126 -33.40 15.43 -3.88
N GLU A 127 -32.99 15.95 -2.72
CA GLU A 127 -32.94 17.40 -2.48
C GLU A 127 -32.05 18.12 -3.50
N TYR A 128 -31.02 17.43 -4.03
CA TYR A 128 -30.16 17.98 -5.08
C TYR A 128 -30.95 18.24 -6.38
N ASP A 129 -31.84 17.32 -6.76
CA ASP A 129 -32.66 17.46 -7.96
C ASP A 129 -33.62 18.65 -7.83
N PHE A 130 -34.18 18.83 -6.63
CA PHE A 130 -35.03 19.98 -6.32
C PHE A 130 -34.25 21.31 -6.37
N LEU A 131 -33.07 21.37 -5.75
CA LEU A 131 -32.20 22.55 -5.80
C LEU A 131 -31.78 22.87 -7.25
N ASN A 132 -31.45 21.85 -8.03
CA ASN A 132 -31.10 22.02 -9.44
C ASN A 132 -32.30 22.57 -10.24
N ALA A 133 -33.51 22.09 -9.98
CA ALA A 133 -34.72 22.62 -10.59
C ALA A 133 -34.93 24.11 -10.26
N ILE A 134 -34.67 24.53 -9.01
CA ILE A 134 -34.73 25.95 -8.61
C ILE A 134 -33.66 26.76 -9.34
N LYS A 135 -32.41 26.27 -9.42
CA LYS A 135 -31.32 26.96 -10.13
C LYS A 135 -31.67 27.19 -11.60
N VAL A 136 -32.20 26.15 -12.28
CA VAL A 136 -32.65 26.25 -13.66
C VAL A 136 -33.80 27.25 -13.80
N PHE A 137 -34.76 27.23 -12.87
CA PHE A 137 -35.86 28.19 -12.86
C PHE A 137 -35.37 29.64 -12.73
N MET A 138 -34.49 29.91 -11.77
CA MET A 138 -33.91 31.25 -11.56
C MET A 138 -33.08 31.72 -12.75
N LYS A 139 -32.28 30.83 -13.36
CA LYS A 139 -31.54 31.10 -14.59
C LYS A 139 -32.47 31.56 -15.72
N ASN A 140 -33.61 30.88 -15.90
CA ASN A 140 -34.59 31.22 -16.93
C ASN A 140 -35.31 32.56 -16.68
N LYS A 141 -35.25 33.08 -15.44
CA LYS A 141 -35.73 34.41 -15.08
C LYS A 141 -34.67 35.51 -15.21
N GLY A 142 -33.46 35.17 -15.69
CA GLY A 142 -32.37 36.12 -15.93
C GLY A 142 -31.44 36.33 -14.75
N PHE A 143 -31.54 35.51 -13.69
CA PHE A 143 -30.60 35.56 -12.57
C PHE A 143 -29.28 34.85 -12.90
N LEU A 144 -28.20 35.31 -12.27
CA LEU A 144 -26.86 34.69 -12.34
C LEU A 144 -26.54 34.01 -11.01
N GLU A 145 -26.03 32.78 -11.07
CA GLU A 145 -25.52 32.08 -9.89
C GLU A 145 -24.14 32.62 -9.51
N VAL A 146 -23.96 32.96 -8.24
CA VAL A 146 -22.70 33.45 -7.68
C VAL A 146 -22.26 32.53 -6.55
N ILE A 147 -21.01 32.06 -6.60
CA ILE A 147 -20.40 31.26 -5.52
C ILE A 147 -19.53 32.19 -4.68
N ASN A 148 -19.97 32.43 -3.45
CA ASN A 148 -19.27 33.28 -2.49
C ASN A 148 -18.48 32.46 -1.47
N TYR A 149 -17.49 33.09 -0.82
CA TYR A 149 -16.81 32.48 0.32
C TYR A 149 -17.79 32.19 1.46
N SER A 150 -17.64 31.02 2.07
CA SER A 150 -18.42 30.60 3.24
C SER A 150 -18.06 31.38 4.51
N PHE A 151 -16.88 32.00 4.55
CA PHE A 151 -16.42 32.81 5.66
C PHE A 151 -16.56 34.30 5.36
N TRP A 152 -17.01 35.04 6.37
CA TRP A 152 -17.20 36.49 6.32
C TRP A 152 -16.53 37.14 7.52
N MET A 153 -16.05 38.38 7.35
CA MET A 153 -15.48 39.16 8.44
C MET A 153 -16.55 39.44 9.52
N GLN A 154 -16.23 39.16 10.79
CA GLN A 154 -17.13 39.32 11.94
C GLN A 154 -17.72 40.73 12.08
N LYS A 155 -17.03 41.75 11.58
CA LYS A 155 -17.51 43.15 11.54
C LYS A 155 -18.83 43.32 10.77
N PHE A 156 -19.10 42.46 9.78
CA PHE A 156 -20.32 42.50 8.96
C PHE A 156 -21.45 41.61 9.50
N TRP A 157 -21.25 40.97 10.67
CA TRP A 157 -22.15 39.96 11.25
C TRP A 157 -22.98 40.45 12.44
N LYS A 158 -23.03 41.76 12.71
CA LYS A 158 -23.92 42.31 13.75
C LYS A 158 -25.25 42.74 13.13
N ILE A 159 -26.29 41.95 13.40
CA ILE A 159 -27.71 42.33 13.27
C ILE A 159 -28.14 42.98 14.59
#